data_AF-A0A2S8FZD5-F1
#
_entry.id   AF-A0A2S8FZD5-F1
#
_cell.length_a   1.000
_cell.length_b   1.000
_cell.length_c   1.000
_cell.angle_alpha   90.00
_cell.angle_beta   90.00
_cell.angle_gamma   90.00
#
_symmetry.space_group_name_H-M   'P 1'
#
loop_
_entity.id
_entity.type
_entity.pdbx_description
1 polymer ?
#
loop_
_entity_poly.entity_id
_entity_poly.type
_entity_poly.pdbx_seq_one_letter_code
_entity_poly.pdbx_strand_id
1 'polypeptide(L)'
;MIEALHRLLPSAQRIIPTAFHVTVDNVIQALEESDVSFVIHRLGKTDWELESSEMDDIEILALLNMHEVGHQGLLLIETEACSTHGISYLSCPAERLGEFVSAYPANLELDDKTVGTFFDSDVIMLGETSRTLTIYHHGGVYCHVRLPAL
;
A
#
# COMPACT_ATOMS: atom_id res chain seq x y z
N MET A 1 -3.84 -9.69 5.21
CA MET A 1 -4.24 -8.73 4.16
C MET A 1 -5.46 -9.20 3.37
N ILE A 2 -5.36 -10.32 2.63
CA ILE A 2 -6.45 -10.82 1.76
C ILE A 2 -7.78 -10.99 2.50
N GLU A 3 -7.78 -11.65 3.66
CA GLU A 3 -9.01 -11.85 4.42
C GLU A 3 -9.64 -10.53 4.88
N ALA A 4 -8.81 -9.53 5.21
CA ALA A 4 -9.29 -8.20 5.55
C ALA A 4 -9.91 -7.54 4.32
N LEU A 5 -9.27 -7.62 3.15
CA LEU A 5 -9.87 -7.17 1.88
C LEU A 5 -11.19 -7.89 1.59
N HIS A 6 -11.28 -9.20 1.79
CA HIS A 6 -12.51 -9.99 1.58
C HIS A 6 -13.66 -9.58 2.50
N ARG A 7 -13.35 -9.14 3.73
CA ARG A 7 -14.34 -8.59 4.68
C ARG A 7 -14.78 -7.19 4.29
N LEU A 8 -13.90 -6.39 3.71
CA LEU A 8 -14.15 -4.97 3.42
C LEU A 8 -14.72 -4.74 2.01
N LEU A 9 -14.38 -5.61 1.06
CA LEU A 9 -14.75 -5.58 -0.36
C LEU A 9 -15.25 -6.97 -0.77
N PRO A 10 -16.56 -7.19 -0.89
CA PRO A 10 -17.11 -8.49 -1.26
C PRO A 10 -16.58 -9.01 -2.62
N SER A 11 -16.36 -8.13 -3.60
CA SER A 11 -15.79 -8.52 -4.91
C SER A 11 -14.38 -9.11 -4.81
N ALA A 12 -13.61 -8.72 -3.79
CA ALA A 12 -12.24 -9.18 -3.60
C ALA A 12 -12.14 -10.71 -3.41
N GLN A 13 -13.18 -11.38 -2.92
CA GLN A 13 -13.21 -12.84 -2.80
C GLN A 13 -13.08 -13.55 -4.15
N ARG A 14 -13.65 -12.95 -5.20
CA ARG A 14 -13.60 -13.50 -6.56
C ARG A 14 -12.29 -13.15 -7.27
N ILE A 15 -11.75 -11.97 -7.01
CA ILE A 15 -10.59 -11.42 -7.74
C ILE A 15 -9.27 -11.84 -7.10
N ILE A 16 -9.21 -11.93 -5.77
CA ILE A 16 -8.01 -12.24 -4.99
C ILE A 16 -8.27 -13.54 -4.24
N PRO A 17 -8.03 -14.73 -4.83
CA PRO A 17 -8.18 -15.98 -4.11
C PRO A 17 -7.15 -16.06 -2.97
N THR A 18 -7.51 -16.69 -1.85
CA THR A 18 -6.70 -16.74 -0.62
C THR A 18 -5.29 -17.32 -0.80
N ALA A 19 -5.03 -18.07 -1.88
CA ALA A 19 -3.74 -18.68 -2.18
C ALA A 19 -2.76 -17.76 -2.96
N PHE A 20 -3.17 -16.55 -3.32
CA PHE A 20 -2.39 -15.63 -4.17
C PHE A 20 -1.85 -14.43 -3.39
N HIS A 21 -0.84 -13.75 -3.92
CA HIS A 21 -0.39 -12.46 -3.41
C HIS A 21 -1.35 -11.33 -3.80
N VAL A 22 -1.38 -10.28 -2.98
CA VAL A 22 -2.15 -9.08 -3.28
C VAL A 22 -1.31 -8.19 -4.19
N THR A 23 -1.88 -7.77 -5.32
CA THR A 23 -1.26 -6.82 -6.24
C THR A 23 -2.12 -5.58 -6.38
N VAL A 24 -1.54 -4.48 -6.84
CA VAL A 24 -2.26 -3.23 -7.09
C VAL A 24 -3.39 -3.45 -8.08
N ASP A 25 -3.12 -4.13 -9.20
CA ASP A 25 -4.13 -4.43 -10.23
C ASP A 25 -5.34 -5.17 -9.65
N ASN A 26 -5.11 -6.18 -8.83
CA ASN A 26 -6.20 -6.96 -8.24
C ASN A 26 -7.03 -6.11 -7.27
N VAL A 27 -6.39 -5.22 -6.51
CA VAL A 27 -7.09 -4.32 -5.58
C VAL A 27 -7.88 -3.25 -6.34
N ILE A 28 -7.31 -2.65 -7.37
CA ILE A 28 -8.01 -1.68 -8.24
C ILE A 28 -9.23 -2.34 -8.89
N GLN A 29 -9.07 -3.54 -9.46
CA GLN A 29 -10.20 -4.28 -10.02
C GLN A 29 -11.27 -4.56 -8.95
N ALA A 30 -10.87 -4.87 -7.72
CA ALA A 30 -11.83 -5.11 -6.64
C ALA A 30 -12.62 -3.84 -6.26
N LEU A 31 -11.96 -2.68 -6.25
CA LEU A 31 -12.62 -1.39 -6.04
C LEU A 31 -13.62 -1.09 -7.16
N GLU A 32 -13.23 -1.28 -8.41
CA GLU A 32 -14.09 -1.06 -9.58
C GLU A 32 -15.33 -1.95 -9.55
N GLU A 33 -15.16 -3.25 -9.30
CA GLU A 33 -16.30 -4.19 -9.24
C GLU A 33 -17.20 -4.00 -8.01
N SER A 34 -16.70 -3.33 -6.98
CA SER A 34 -17.49 -2.94 -5.80
C SER A 34 -18.12 -1.55 -5.94
N ASP A 35 -18.04 -0.92 -7.12
CA ASP A 35 -18.50 0.45 -7.38
C ASP A 35 -17.95 1.48 -6.37
N VAL A 36 -16.72 1.26 -5.87
CA VAL A 36 -16.06 2.16 -4.94
C VAL A 36 -15.38 3.27 -5.74
N SER A 37 -15.85 4.51 -5.56
CA SER A 37 -15.21 5.67 -6.19
C SER A 37 -13.84 5.94 -5.59
N PHE A 38 -12.84 6.08 -6.43
CA PHE A 38 -11.49 6.52 -6.06
C PHE A 38 -10.96 7.53 -7.07
N VAL A 39 -10.01 8.35 -6.63
CA VAL A 39 -9.32 9.33 -7.46
C VAL A 39 -7.85 8.95 -7.50
N ILE A 40 -7.29 8.90 -8.71
CA ILE A 40 -5.85 8.69 -8.90
C ILE A 40 -5.18 10.06 -8.89
N HIS A 41 -4.23 10.21 -7.97
CA HIS A 41 -3.38 11.38 -7.81
C HIS A 41 -2.01 11.08 -8.41
N ARG A 42 -1.38 12.10 -9.00
CA ARG A 42 0.00 12.01 -9.49
C ARG A 42 0.94 12.61 -8.46
N LEU A 43 2.06 11.93 -8.25
CA LEU A 43 3.24 12.44 -7.59
C LEU A 43 4.12 13.14 -8.61
N GLY A 44 4.87 14.14 -8.15
CA GLY A 44 5.73 14.93 -9.01
C GLY A 44 4.98 15.77 -10.03
N LYS A 45 5.74 16.47 -10.89
CA LYS A 45 5.18 17.31 -11.96
C LYS A 45 5.54 16.81 -13.36
N THR A 46 6.54 15.95 -13.45
CA THR A 46 7.18 15.51 -14.67
C THR A 46 7.45 14.01 -14.62
N ASP A 47 8.63 13.56 -15.04
CA ASP A 47 9.00 12.16 -15.05
C ASP A 47 9.31 11.69 -13.63
N TRP A 48 8.41 10.87 -13.09
CA TRP A 48 8.50 10.42 -11.70
C TRP A 48 9.75 9.61 -11.43
N GLU A 49 10.24 8.80 -12.38
CA GLU A 49 11.44 7.97 -12.14
C GLU A 49 12.68 8.83 -11.87
N LEU A 50 12.77 9.98 -12.55
CA LEU A 50 13.86 10.93 -12.31
C LEU A 50 13.65 11.68 -10.99
N GLU A 51 12.43 12.15 -10.72
CA GLU A 51 12.12 12.87 -9.49
C GLU A 51 12.33 11.98 -8.25
N SER A 52 11.86 10.73 -8.27
CA SER A 52 11.96 9.80 -7.15
C SER A 52 13.38 9.33 -6.87
N SER A 53 14.25 9.28 -7.89
CA SER A 53 15.66 8.88 -7.71
C SER A 53 16.46 9.83 -6.79
N GLU A 54 15.97 11.06 -6.61
CA GLU A 54 16.56 12.06 -5.72
C GLU A 54 15.87 12.12 -4.35
N MET A 55 14.77 11.38 -4.17
CA MET A 55 13.93 11.42 -2.97
C MET A 55 14.12 10.19 -2.09
N ASP A 56 14.07 10.39 -0.77
CA ASP A 56 13.97 9.28 0.16
C ASP A 56 12.50 8.85 0.42
N ASP A 57 12.32 7.70 1.07
CA ASP A 57 10.99 7.18 1.35
C ASP A 57 10.14 8.10 2.24
N ILE A 58 10.77 8.90 3.10
CA ILE A 58 10.06 9.81 4.00
C ILE A 58 9.55 11.02 3.23
N GLU A 59 10.30 11.50 2.25
CA GLU A 59 9.84 12.52 1.31
C GLU A 59 8.69 12.01 0.44
N ILE A 60 8.77 10.77 -0.09
CA ILE A 60 7.67 10.15 -0.83
C ILE A 60 6.43 9.97 0.06
N LEU A 61 6.59 9.46 1.28
CA LEU A 61 5.51 9.31 2.25
C LEU A 61 4.81 10.64 2.55
N ALA A 62 5.58 11.73 2.66
CA ALA A 62 5.04 13.06 2.88
C ALA A 62 4.18 13.53 1.68
N LEU A 63 4.61 13.26 0.45
CA LEU A 63 3.86 13.59 -0.76
C LEU A 63 2.55 12.79 -0.90
N LEU A 64 2.49 11.58 -0.35
CA LEU A 64 1.26 10.80 -0.34
C LEU A 64 0.15 11.49 0.47
N ASN A 65 0.43 12.44 1.36
CA ASN A 65 -0.57 13.10 2.18
C ASN A 65 -1.41 12.12 3.02
N MET A 66 -0.78 11.10 3.60
CA MET A 66 -1.43 10.01 4.36
C MET A 66 -2.41 10.45 5.46
N HIS A 67 -2.27 11.68 5.95
CA HIS A 67 -3.18 12.27 6.93
C HIS A 67 -4.59 12.51 6.37
N GLU A 68 -4.75 12.73 5.06
CA GLU A 68 -6.05 12.93 4.39
C GLU A 68 -6.95 11.69 4.48
N VAL A 69 -6.32 10.51 4.52
CA VAL A 69 -7.03 9.22 4.54
C VAL A 69 -7.69 8.98 5.89
N GLY A 70 -7.03 9.42 6.96
CA GLY A 70 -7.46 9.17 8.34
C GLY A 70 -7.31 7.70 8.74
N HIS A 71 -6.20 7.05 8.35
CA HIS A 71 -5.87 5.71 8.84
C HIS A 71 -5.80 5.67 10.37
N GLN A 72 -6.34 4.61 10.96
CA GLN A 72 -6.43 4.38 12.41
C GLN A 72 -6.18 2.91 12.73
N GLY A 73 -5.60 2.67 13.92
CA GLY A 73 -5.33 1.33 14.42
C GLY A 73 -4.12 0.71 13.76
N LEU A 74 -4.25 -0.56 13.36
CA LEU A 74 -3.19 -1.30 12.69
C LEU A 74 -3.32 -1.16 11.17
N LEU A 75 -2.21 -0.82 10.51
CA LEU A 75 -2.05 -0.88 9.06
C LEU A 75 -1.50 -2.23 8.67
N LEU A 76 -2.12 -2.86 7.69
CA LEU A 76 -1.58 -4.00 6.96
C LEU A 76 -0.93 -3.46 5.69
N ILE A 77 0.32 -3.85 5.44
CA ILE A 77 1.15 -3.29 4.37
C ILE A 77 1.64 -4.43 3.49
N GLU A 78 1.31 -4.38 2.21
CA GLU A 78 1.87 -5.23 1.17
C GLU A 78 2.82 -4.39 0.33
N THR A 79 4.05 -4.83 0.18
CA THR A 79 5.04 -4.25 -0.75
C THR A 79 5.47 -5.32 -1.76
N GLU A 80 6.15 -4.94 -2.85
CA GLU A 80 6.69 -5.94 -3.79
C GLU A 80 7.60 -6.97 -3.09
N ALA A 81 8.41 -6.54 -2.11
CA ALA A 81 9.29 -7.43 -1.34
C ALA A 81 8.51 -8.57 -0.66
N CYS A 82 7.27 -8.33 -0.23
CA CYS A 82 6.41 -9.38 0.33
C CYS A 82 6.19 -10.51 -0.67
N SER A 83 5.81 -10.17 -1.90
CA SER A 83 5.57 -11.14 -2.96
C SER A 83 6.85 -11.80 -3.48
N THR A 84 7.91 -11.01 -3.70
CA THR A 84 9.18 -11.48 -4.26
C THR A 84 9.90 -12.44 -3.33
N HIS A 85 9.87 -12.19 -2.02
CA HIS A 85 10.53 -13.04 -1.03
C HIS A 85 9.59 -14.04 -0.35
N GLY A 86 8.31 -14.08 -0.74
CA GLY A 86 7.32 -15.00 -0.19
C GLY A 86 7.05 -14.81 1.31
N ILE A 87 7.24 -13.59 1.82
CA ILE A 87 6.93 -13.24 3.21
C ILE A 87 5.49 -12.75 3.31
N SER A 88 4.91 -12.86 4.51
CA SER A 88 3.59 -12.30 4.77
C SER A 88 3.61 -10.77 4.65
N TYR A 89 2.43 -10.18 4.48
CA TYR A 89 2.22 -8.74 4.65
C TYR A 89 2.84 -8.25 5.97
N LEU A 90 3.33 -7.02 5.95
CA LEU A 90 3.87 -6.34 7.12
C LEU A 90 2.75 -5.61 7.87
N SER A 91 3.02 -5.23 9.11
CA SER A 91 2.04 -4.42 9.85
C SER A 91 2.68 -3.46 10.82
N CYS A 92 2.04 -2.31 11.00
CA CYS A 92 2.46 -1.31 11.98
C CYS A 92 1.25 -0.53 12.50
N PRO A 93 1.31 0.06 13.70
CA PRO A 93 0.35 1.08 14.10
C PRO A 93 0.37 2.25 13.12
N ALA A 94 -0.79 2.77 12.72
CA ALA A 94 -0.91 3.85 11.75
C ALA A 94 -0.12 5.11 12.16
N GLU A 95 -0.12 5.43 13.46
CA GLU A 95 0.62 6.57 14.04
C GLU A 95 2.15 6.41 13.96
N ARG A 96 2.64 5.18 13.75
CA ARG A 96 4.07 4.85 13.65
C ARG A 96 4.52 4.56 12.22
N LEU A 97 3.70 4.87 11.21
CA LEU A 97 4.02 4.59 9.81
C LEU A 97 5.33 5.25 9.37
N GLY A 98 5.60 6.49 9.78
CA GLY A 98 6.87 7.16 9.45
C GLY A 98 8.09 6.41 10.00
N GLU A 99 8.04 5.99 11.27
CA GLU A 99 9.10 5.18 11.88
C GLU A 99 9.27 3.84 11.18
N PHE A 100 8.15 3.21 10.79
CA PHE A 100 8.15 1.94 10.07
C PHE A 100 8.84 2.07 8.71
N VAL A 101 8.51 3.11 7.94
CA VAL A 101 9.11 3.39 6.63
C VAL A 101 10.61 3.67 6.78
N SER A 102 11.03 4.49 7.74
CA SER A 102 12.47 4.73 8.00
C SER A 102 13.27 3.47 8.35
N ALA A 103 12.61 2.46 8.93
CA ALA A 103 13.24 1.20 9.34
C ALA A 103 13.04 0.05 8.33
N TYR A 104 12.45 0.32 7.16
CA TYR A 104 11.88 -0.71 6.29
C TYR A 104 12.82 -1.86 5.91
N PRO A 105 14.10 -1.63 5.51
CA PRO A 105 14.98 -2.76 5.21
C PRO A 105 15.17 -3.71 6.40
N ALA A 106 15.16 -3.19 7.64
CA ALA A 106 15.28 -3.98 8.86
C ALA A 106 13.97 -4.70 9.23
N ASN A 107 12.82 -4.15 8.85
CA ASN A 107 11.51 -4.73 9.18
C ASN A 107 11.19 -6.01 8.40
N LEU A 108 11.94 -6.29 7.33
CA LEU A 108 11.71 -7.44 6.47
C LEU A 108 12.33 -8.73 7.02
N GLU A 109 13.20 -8.63 8.04
CA GLU A 109 13.91 -9.76 8.64
C GLU A 109 14.66 -10.64 7.60
N LEU A 110 15.05 -10.03 6.47
CA LEU A 110 15.79 -10.68 5.39
C LEU A 110 17.29 -10.42 5.55
N ASP A 111 18.12 -11.45 5.34
CA ASP A 111 19.59 -11.35 5.25
C ASP A 111 20.05 -10.76 3.89
N ASP A 112 19.11 -10.39 3.04
CA ASP A 112 19.38 -9.92 1.70
C ASP A 112 19.67 -8.41 1.69
N LYS A 113 20.90 -8.06 1.31
CA LYS A 113 21.38 -6.68 1.24
C LYS A 113 20.85 -5.92 0.01
N THR A 114 20.13 -6.59 -0.90
CA THR A 114 19.53 -5.94 -2.07
C THR A 114 18.11 -5.48 -1.85
N VAL A 115 17.56 -5.69 -0.64
CA VAL A 115 16.21 -5.24 -0.36
C VAL A 115 16.20 -3.72 -0.27
N GLY A 116 15.52 -3.10 -1.24
CA GLY A 116 15.52 -1.67 -1.51
C GLY A 116 14.74 -0.84 -0.51
N THR A 117 14.34 0.34 -0.96
CA THR A 117 13.54 1.30 -0.21
C THR A 117 12.08 0.84 -0.12
N PHE A 118 11.31 1.42 0.79
CA PHE A 118 9.89 1.10 1.00
C PHE A 118 9.05 1.37 -0.26
N PHE A 119 9.34 2.47 -0.97
CA PHE A 119 8.64 2.89 -2.19
C PHE A 119 9.39 2.56 -3.48
N ASP A 120 10.28 1.56 -3.44
CA ASP A 120 10.99 1.04 -4.63
C ASP A 120 10.03 0.44 -5.67
N SER A 121 8.84 0.02 -5.21
CA SER A 121 7.81 -0.56 -6.06
C SER A 121 6.40 -0.27 -5.52
N ASP A 122 5.41 -0.99 -6.02
CA ASP A 122 4.02 -0.89 -5.59
C ASP A 122 3.84 -1.19 -4.09
N VAL A 123 3.02 -0.36 -3.44
CA VAL A 123 2.69 -0.49 -2.01
C VAL A 123 1.19 -0.37 -1.79
N ILE A 124 0.65 -1.27 -0.98
CA ILE A 124 -0.76 -1.28 -0.58
C ILE A 124 -0.83 -1.22 0.94
N MET A 125 -1.54 -0.22 1.47
CA MET A 125 -1.73 -0.03 2.91
C MET A 125 -3.22 -0.07 3.25
N LEU A 126 -3.63 -1.02 4.08
CA LEU A 126 -5.01 -1.21 4.49
C LEU A 126 -5.18 -1.01 6.00
N GLY A 127 -6.01 -0.04 6.37
CA GLY A 127 -6.51 0.14 7.73
C GLY A 127 -7.87 -0.52 7.89
N GLU A 128 -7.92 -1.72 8.48
CA GLU A 128 -9.19 -2.45 8.64
C GLU A 128 -10.16 -1.70 9.56
N THR A 129 -9.66 -1.20 10.70
CA THR A 129 -10.46 -0.46 11.68
C THR A 129 -11.02 0.85 11.12
N SER A 130 -10.21 1.57 10.35
CA SER A 130 -10.57 2.85 9.72
C SER A 130 -11.29 2.67 8.39
N ARG A 131 -11.36 1.44 7.87
CA ARG A 131 -11.86 1.09 6.54
C ARG A 131 -11.22 1.94 5.45
N THR A 132 -9.91 2.08 5.51
CA THR A 132 -9.15 2.93 4.59
C THR A 132 -8.13 2.12 3.82
N LEU A 133 -7.92 2.49 2.58
CA LEU A 133 -6.99 1.83 1.68
C LEU A 133 -6.18 2.92 0.96
N THR A 134 -4.86 2.77 1.00
CA THR A 134 -3.94 3.55 0.20
C THR A 134 -3.22 2.61 -0.75
N ILE A 135 -3.11 3.05 -2.00
CA ILE A 135 -2.30 2.40 -3.03
C ILE A 135 -1.28 3.41 -3.50
N TYR A 136 -0.01 3.04 -3.51
CA TYR A 136 1.06 3.69 -4.24
C TYR A 136 1.51 2.76 -5.35
N HIS A 137 1.73 3.32 -6.53
CA HIS A 137 2.28 2.62 -7.68
C HIS A 137 3.59 3.29 -8.07
N HIS A 138 4.60 2.47 -8.36
CA HIS A 138 5.98 2.89 -8.62
C HIS A 138 6.10 3.94 -9.75
N GLY A 139 5.17 3.95 -10.70
CA GLY A 139 5.03 4.99 -11.74
C GLY A 139 4.57 6.37 -11.26
N GLY A 140 4.65 6.68 -9.96
CA GLY A 140 4.38 8.02 -9.42
C GLY A 140 2.92 8.35 -9.31
N VAL A 141 2.08 7.36 -9.01
CA VAL A 141 0.66 7.59 -8.76
C VAL A 141 0.23 6.95 -7.46
N TYR A 142 -0.76 7.57 -6.85
CA TYR A 142 -1.35 7.02 -5.64
C TYR A 142 -2.86 7.27 -5.61
N CYS A 143 -3.56 6.48 -4.82
CA CYS A 143 -4.94 6.76 -4.49
C CYS A 143 -5.21 6.47 -3.01
N HIS A 144 -6.23 7.15 -2.51
CA HIS A 144 -6.72 7.00 -1.16
C HIS A 144 -8.22 6.74 -1.23
N VAL A 145 -8.65 5.71 -0.51
CA VAL A 145 -10.01 5.22 -0.59
C VAL A 145 -10.52 4.96 0.81
N ARG A 146 -11.72 5.46 1.10
CA ARG A 146 -12.50 5.02 2.25
C ARG A 146 -13.52 3.99 1.78
N LEU A 147 -13.40 2.78 2.30
CA LEU A 147 -14.22 1.64 1.92
C LEU A 147 -15.61 1.77 2.58
N PRO A 148 -16.69 1.48 1.84
CA PRO A 148 -18.07 1.65 2.32
C PRO A 148 -18.31 0.80 3.56
N ALA A 149 -19.11 1.27 4.51
CA ALA A 149 -19.58 0.41 5.61
C ALA A 149 -20.54 -0.65 5.05
N LEU A 150 -20.46 -1.88 5.57
CA LEU A 150 -21.42 -2.94 5.27
C LEU A 150 -22.79 -2.63 5.89
#